data_AF-A0A2S6QFI5-F1
#
_entry.id   AF-A0A2S6QFI5-F1
#
_cell.length_a   1.000
_cell.length_b   1.000
_cell.length_c   1.000
_cell.angle_alpha   90.00
_cell.angle_beta   90.00
_cell.angle_gamma   90.00
#
_symmetry.space_group_name_H-M   'P 1'
#
loop_
_entity.id
_entity.type
_entity.pdbx_description
1 polymer ?
#
loop_
_entity_poly.entity_id
_entity_poly.type
_entity_poly.pdbx_seq_one_letter_code
_entity_poly.pdbx_strand_id
1 'polypeptide(L)'
;NALSPQMQQFVDMEVHVYSDMHHAAIQKADQEAWGKFEEAGTVVTRLGETDVEKFIRLAVPRWFAWANKDKDAARVFKIQLDYMMSGSLGYVTKDMIQGQELKWT
;
A
#
# COMPACT_ATOMS: atom_id res chain seq x y z
N ASN A 1 16.48 -18.67 -14.57
CA ASN A 1 15.55 -18.74 -15.73
C ASN A 1 15.66 -20.08 -16.47
N ALA A 2 15.39 -21.21 -15.81
CA ALA A 2 15.50 -22.55 -16.41
C ALA A 2 14.15 -23.15 -16.85
N LEU A 3 13.02 -22.51 -16.50
CA LEU A 3 11.68 -22.93 -16.90
C LEU A 3 11.46 -22.64 -18.39
N SER A 4 10.74 -23.54 -19.08
CA SER A 4 10.25 -23.25 -20.43
C SER A 4 9.32 -22.03 -20.40
N PRO A 5 9.13 -21.32 -21.54
CA PRO A 5 8.22 -20.17 -21.60
C PRO A 5 6.81 -20.50 -21.09
N GLN A 6 6.28 -21.68 -21.41
CA GLN A 6 4.96 -22.13 -20.96
C GLN A 6 4.90 -22.31 -19.44
N MET A 7 5.98 -22.82 -18.83
CA MET A 7 6.04 -22.99 -17.39
C MET A 7 6.24 -21.66 -16.65
N GLN A 8 6.94 -20.69 -17.24
CA GLN A 8 7.02 -19.34 -16.69
C GLN A 8 5.64 -18.67 -16.68
N GLN A 9 4.93 -18.72 -17.82
CA GLN A 9 3.57 -18.20 -17.91
C GLN A 9 2.62 -18.88 -16.92
N PHE A 10 2.70 -20.21 -16.81
CA PHE A 10 1.91 -20.96 -15.84
C PHE A 10 2.16 -20.47 -14.42
N VAL A 11 3.43 -20.33 -14.02
CA VAL A 11 3.78 -19.82 -12.69
C VAL A 11 3.23 -18.40 -12.47
N ASP A 12 3.41 -17.48 -13.41
CA ASP A 12 2.90 -16.12 -13.28
C ASP A 12 1.37 -16.10 -13.09
N MET A 13 0.65 -16.91 -13.87
CA MET A 13 -0.80 -17.06 -13.78
C MET A 13 -1.25 -17.62 -12.43
N GLU A 14 -0.62 -18.70 -11.96
CA GLU A 14 -0.99 -19.33 -10.68
C GLU A 14 -0.66 -18.42 -9.49
N VAL A 15 0.41 -17.61 -9.56
CA VAL A 15 0.72 -16.61 -8.53
C VAL A 15 -0.34 -15.52 -8.50
N HIS A 16 -0.81 -15.04 -9.66
CA HIS A 16 -1.91 -14.08 -9.72
C HIS A 16 -3.21 -14.65 -9.14
N VAL A 17 -3.61 -15.85 -9.55
CA VAL A 17 -4.80 -16.54 -9.03
C VAL A 17 -4.70 -16.74 -7.53
N TYR A 18 -3.55 -17.21 -7.04
CA TYR A 18 -3.32 -17.41 -5.61
C TYR A 18 -3.41 -16.09 -4.83
N SER A 19 -2.87 -14.99 -5.37
CA SER A 19 -2.95 -13.67 -4.73
C SER A 19 -4.41 -13.27 -4.44
N ASP A 20 -5.28 -13.41 -5.44
CA ASP A 20 -6.70 -13.07 -5.31
C ASP A 20 -7.43 -13.99 -4.34
N MET A 21 -7.24 -15.31 -4.48
CA MET A 21 -7.86 -16.31 -3.62
C MET A 21 -7.41 -16.18 -2.16
N HIS A 22 -6.11 -15.96 -1.94
CA HIS A 22 -5.54 -15.77 -0.61
C HIS A 22 -6.09 -14.50 0.03
N HIS A 23 -6.10 -13.37 -0.68
CA HIS A 23 -6.67 -12.13 -0.15
C HIS A 23 -8.14 -12.28 0.23
N ALA A 24 -8.97 -12.88 -0.63
CA ALA A 24 -10.38 -13.11 -0.35
C ALA A 24 -10.61 -14.03 0.86
N ALA A 25 -9.81 -15.08 1.01
CA ALA A 25 -9.88 -15.99 2.16
C ALA A 25 -9.54 -15.26 3.47
N ILE A 26 -8.51 -14.41 3.48
CA ILE A 26 -8.16 -13.57 4.63
C ILE A 26 -9.28 -12.60 4.97
N GLN A 27 -9.84 -11.88 3.98
CA GLN A 27 -10.96 -10.97 4.22
C GLN A 27 -12.15 -11.68 4.88
N LYS A 28 -12.50 -12.88 4.42
CA LYS A 28 -13.56 -13.68 5.03
C LYS A 28 -13.23 -14.06 6.48
N ALA A 29 -12.02 -14.56 6.73
CA ALA A 29 -11.59 -14.95 8.07
C ALA A 29 -11.54 -13.75 9.03
N ASP A 30 -11.10 -12.58 8.56
CA ASP A 30 -11.08 -11.33 9.32
C ASP A 30 -12.49 -10.86 9.67
N GLN A 31 -13.46 -10.99 8.75
CA GLN A 31 -14.87 -10.70 9.05
C GLN A 31 -15.45 -11.63 10.12
N GLU A 32 -15.16 -12.93 10.05
CA GLU A 32 -15.57 -13.90 11.06
C GLU A 32 -14.89 -13.65 12.42
N ALA A 33 -13.68 -13.11 12.43
CA ALA A 33 -12.92 -12.85 13.65
C ALA A 33 -13.50 -11.71 14.51
N TRP A 34 -14.27 -10.79 13.93
CA TRP A 34 -14.90 -9.70 14.70
C TRP A 34 -15.78 -10.23 15.84
N GLY A 35 -16.58 -11.27 15.60
CA GLY A 35 -17.41 -11.88 16.65
C GLY A 35 -16.57 -12.45 17.80
N LYS A 36 -15.39 -13.02 17.50
CA LYS A 36 -14.48 -13.56 18.51
C LYS A 36 -13.89 -12.47 19.41
N PHE A 37 -13.59 -11.29 18.85
CA PHE A 37 -13.12 -10.16 19.64
C PHE A 37 -14.20 -9.61 20.57
N GLU A 38 -15.45 -9.57 20.11
CA GLU A 38 -16.60 -9.17 20.91
C GLU A 38 -16.85 -10.16 22.06
N GLU A 39 -16.87 -11.47 21.78
CA GLU A 39 -17.01 -12.53 22.79
C GLU A 39 -15.90 -12.48 23.84
N ALA A 40 -14.67 -12.14 23.42
CA ALA A 40 -13.53 -11.98 24.32
C ALA A 40 -13.55 -10.68 25.13
N GLY A 41 -14.52 -9.79 24.91
CA GLY A 41 -14.60 -8.48 25.59
C GLY A 41 -13.50 -7.49 25.15
N THR A 42 -13.01 -7.61 23.92
CA THR A 42 -11.95 -6.74 23.39
C THR A 42 -12.47 -5.33 23.14
N VAL A 43 -11.71 -4.32 23.58
CA VAL A 43 -12.01 -2.91 23.29
C VAL A 43 -11.33 -2.48 22.00
N VAL A 44 -12.12 -2.16 20.98
CA VAL A 44 -11.62 -1.67 19.69
C VAL A 44 -11.65 -0.15 19.67
N THR A 45 -10.47 0.47 19.72
CA THR A 45 -10.32 1.94 19.62
C THR A 45 -10.11 2.38 18.19
N ARG A 46 -10.65 3.55 17.82
CA ARG A 46 -10.44 4.17 16.50
C ARG A 46 -9.64 5.46 16.68
N LEU A 47 -8.59 5.63 15.89
CA LEU A 47 -7.85 6.89 15.85
C LEU A 47 -8.76 7.99 15.29
N GLY A 48 -8.59 9.21 15.81
CA GLY A 48 -9.28 10.38 15.27
C GLY A 48 -8.60 10.91 14.01
N GLU A 49 -9.30 11.76 13.26
CA GLU A 49 -8.77 12.40 12.05
C GLU A 49 -7.46 13.17 12.33
N THR A 50 -7.41 13.90 13.44
CA THR A 50 -6.20 14.65 13.85
C THR A 50 -4.99 13.74 14.11
N ASP A 51 -5.19 12.50 14.52
CA ASP A 51 -4.08 11.55 14.69
C ASP A 51 -3.58 11.04 13.34
N VAL A 52 -4.49 10.78 12.41
CA VAL A 52 -4.15 10.45 11.02
C VAL A 52 -3.37 11.59 10.37
N GLU A 53 -3.79 12.85 10.55
CA GLU A 53 -3.07 14.02 10.03
C GLU A 53 -1.64 14.12 10.57
N LYS A 54 -1.44 13.87 11.88
CA LYS A 54 -0.10 13.85 12.48
C LYS A 54 0.77 12.76 11.84
N PHE A 55 0.22 11.58 11.59
CA PHE A 55 0.95 10.52 10.90
C PHE A 55 1.26 10.88 9.45
N ILE A 56 0.36 11.51 8.71
CA ILE A 56 0.60 11.96 7.33
C ILE A 56 1.79 12.92 7.29
N ARG A 57 1.84 13.91 8.21
CA ARG A 57 2.95 14.88 8.31
C ARG A 57 4.32 14.23 8.54
N LEU A 58 4.36 13.04 9.15
CA LEU A 58 5.59 12.28 9.37
C LEU A 58 5.88 11.30 8.23
N ALA A 59 4.83 10.64 7.70
CA ALA A 59 4.93 9.60 6.70
C ALA A 59 5.37 10.17 5.35
N VAL A 60 4.77 11.28 4.89
CA VAL A 60 5.07 11.84 3.57
C VAL A 60 6.55 12.20 3.42
N PRO A 61 7.19 12.99 4.32
CA PRO A 61 8.63 13.24 4.21
C PRO A 61 9.47 11.97 4.24
N ARG A 62 9.02 10.94 4.98
CA ARG A 62 9.71 9.66 5.05
C ARG A 62 9.63 8.91 3.72
N TRP A 63 8.50 8.95 3.01
CA TRP A 63 8.38 8.36 1.67
C TRP A 63 9.38 8.96 0.70
N PHE A 64 9.46 10.30 0.62
CA PHE A 64 10.44 10.99 -0.22
C PHE A 64 11.88 10.70 0.20
N ALA A 65 12.16 10.65 1.51
CA ALA A 65 13.49 10.28 2.01
C ALA A 65 13.93 8.87 1.56
N TRP A 66 13.00 7.91 1.52
CA TRP A 66 13.27 6.56 1.00
C TRP A 66 13.37 6.53 -0.52
N ALA A 67 12.44 7.18 -1.23
CA ALA A 67 12.46 7.29 -2.67
C ALA A 67 13.77 7.92 -3.18
N ASN A 68 14.34 8.85 -2.42
CA ASN A 68 15.58 9.54 -2.76
C ASN A 68 16.87 8.77 -2.44
N LYS A 69 16.79 7.52 -1.95
CA LYS A 69 17.98 6.69 -1.70
C LYS A 69 18.61 6.17 -2.98
N ASP A 70 17.83 5.90 -4.02
CA ASP A 70 18.33 5.44 -5.31
C ASP A 70 17.34 5.80 -6.45
N LYS A 71 17.83 5.67 -7.69
CA LYS A 71 17.07 6.05 -8.89
C LYS A 71 15.84 5.18 -9.14
N ASP A 72 15.89 3.89 -8.84
CA ASP A 72 14.77 2.99 -9.06
C ASP A 72 13.68 3.17 -8.01
N ALA A 73 14.05 3.40 -6.76
CA ALA A 73 13.10 3.77 -5.72
C ALA A 73 12.35 5.06 -6.07
N ALA A 74 13.06 6.09 -6.55
CA ALA A 74 12.44 7.33 -7.00
C ALA A 74 11.48 7.09 -8.19
N ARG A 75 11.90 6.30 -9.18
CA ARG A 75 11.08 5.95 -10.35
C ARG A 75 9.80 5.22 -9.96
N VAL A 76 9.89 4.20 -9.12
CA VAL A 76 8.72 3.41 -8.67
C VAL A 76 7.81 4.25 -7.79
N PHE A 77 8.37 5.04 -6.87
CA PHE A 77 7.58 5.92 -6.02
C PHE A 77 6.86 7.00 -6.83
N LYS A 78 7.46 7.55 -7.88
CA LYS A 78 6.80 8.53 -8.76
C LYS A 78 5.53 7.95 -9.40
N ILE A 79 5.58 6.70 -9.87
CA ILE A 79 4.39 6.02 -10.44
C ILE A 79 3.28 5.90 -9.39
N GLN A 80 3.65 5.46 -8.18
CA GLN A 80 2.70 5.34 -7.08
C GLN A 80 2.13 6.70 -6.64
N LEU A 81 2.98 7.72 -6.55
CA LEU A 81 2.58 9.08 -6.18
C LEU A 81 1.63 9.67 -7.22
N ASP A 82 1.92 9.53 -8.51
CA ASP A 82 1.04 9.99 -9.58
C ASP A 82 -0.32 9.30 -9.53
N TYR A 83 -0.34 7.98 -9.27
CA TYR A 83 -1.58 7.23 -9.13
C TYR A 83 -2.38 7.65 -7.90
N MET A 84 -1.72 7.83 -6.75
CA MET A 84 -2.35 8.31 -5.50
C MET A 84 -2.89 9.74 -5.62
N MET A 85 -2.25 10.60 -6.42
CA MET A 85 -2.69 11.97 -6.69
C MET A 85 -3.68 12.06 -7.85
N SER A 86 -3.90 10.97 -8.59
CA SER A 86 -4.82 10.95 -9.72
C SER A 86 -6.27 11.02 -9.26
N GLY A 87 -7.17 11.42 -10.17
CA GLY A 87 -8.62 11.40 -9.91
C GLY A 87 -9.20 10.00 -9.68
N SER A 88 -8.44 8.93 -9.92
CA SER A 88 -8.87 7.56 -9.63
C SER A 88 -8.83 7.21 -8.14
N LEU A 89 -7.90 7.81 -7.37
CA LEU A 89 -7.74 7.55 -5.93
C LEU A 89 -7.90 8.80 -5.08
N GLY A 90 -7.22 9.89 -5.42
CA GLY A 90 -7.24 11.14 -4.64
C GLY A 90 -6.71 11.00 -3.20
N TYR A 91 -5.84 10.02 -2.93
CA TYR A 91 -5.28 9.74 -1.60
C TYR A 91 -4.26 10.78 -1.15
N VAL A 92 -3.57 11.43 -2.08
CA VAL A 92 -2.55 12.44 -1.80
C VAL A 92 -2.91 13.74 -2.50
N THR A 93 -2.88 14.85 -1.77
CA THR A 93 -3.10 16.19 -2.33
C THR A 93 -1.76 16.90 -2.59
N LYS A 94 -1.79 17.98 -3.38
CA LYS A 94 -0.59 18.80 -3.61
C LYS A 94 -0.05 19.41 -2.32
N ASP A 95 -0.94 19.80 -1.41
CA ASP A 95 -0.56 20.41 -0.12
C ASP A 95 0.17 19.41 0.77
N MET A 96 -0.21 18.13 0.74
CA MET A 96 0.45 17.08 1.54
C MET A 96 1.93 16.89 1.17
N ILE A 97 2.30 17.14 -0.10
CA ILE A 97 3.68 16.95 -0.59
C ILE A 97 4.43 18.27 -0.77
N GLN A 98 3.89 19.39 -0.28
CA GLN A 98 4.51 20.69 -0.45
C GLN A 98 5.95 20.70 0.12
N GLY A 99 6.91 21.16 -0.68
CA GLY A 99 8.33 21.20 -0.32
C GLY A 99 9.05 19.85 -0.40
N GLN A 100 8.38 18.79 -0.87
CA GLN A 100 9.02 17.52 -1.16
C GLN A 100 9.45 17.44 -2.62
N GLU A 101 10.66 16.93 -2.86
CA GLU A 101 11.23 16.79 -4.20
C GLU A 101 11.88 15.42 -4.36
N LEU A 102 11.79 14.86 -5.58
CA LEU A 102 12.52 13.65 -5.95
C LEU A 102 13.83 14.03 -6.63
N LYS A 103 14.93 13.42 -6.19
CA LYS A 103 16.29 13.72 -6.68
C LYS A 103 16.58 13.20 -8.09
N TRP A 104 15.85 12.17 -8.50
CA TRP A 104 16.16 11.35 -9.68
C TRP A 104 15.06 11.40 -10.76
N THR A 105 14.15 12.37 -10.67
CA THR A 105 13.06 12.60 -11.65
C THR A 105 13.46 13.54 -12.75
#